data_AF-A0A3S1EWN7-F1
#
_entry.id   AF-A0A3S1EWN7-F1
#
_cell.length_a   1.000
_cell.length_b   1.000
_cell.length_c   1.000
_cell.angle_alpha   90.00
_cell.angle_beta   90.00
_cell.angle_gamma   90.00
#
_symmetry.space_group_name_H-M   'P 1'
#
loop_
_entity.id
_entity.type
_entity.pdbx_description
1 polymer ?
#
loop_
_entity_poly.entity_id
_entity_poly.type
_entity_poly.pdbx_seq_one_letter_code
_entity_poly.pdbx_strand_id
1 'polypeptide(L)'
;MQSDPFRIRDYVADFDKIVQDIVHRSEAVRATIPMAADVAYGPDQTETIDLFFPTGKRSGLPVHMFIHGGYWRMFSKRDYSYVATTITQAGAIAVIVDYA
;
A
#
# COMPACT_ATOMS: atom_id res chain seq x y z
N MET A 1 35.10 -0.80 -6.41
CA MET A 1 33.92 -0.75 -7.30
C MET A 1 33.09 0.45 -6.88
N GLN A 2 32.66 1.27 -7.84
CA GLN A 2 31.76 2.39 -7.58
C GLN A 2 30.38 1.83 -7.21
N SER A 3 29.76 2.36 -6.15
CA SER A 3 28.41 1.96 -5.71
C SER A 3 27.36 2.29 -6.78
N ASP A 4 26.42 1.39 -7.05
CA ASP A 4 25.32 1.59 -8.01
C ASP A 4 24.30 2.60 -7.46
N PRO A 5 24.16 3.82 -8.03
CA PRO A 5 23.28 4.86 -7.50
C PRO A 5 21.79 4.52 -7.57
N PHE A 6 21.38 3.50 -8.34
CA PHE A 6 19.98 3.07 -8.45
C PHE A 6 19.65 1.94 -7.47
N ARG A 7 20.64 1.42 -6.75
CA ARG A 7 20.42 0.40 -5.72
C ARG A 7 20.16 1.06 -4.37
N ILE A 8 18.98 1.67 -4.22
CA ILE A 8 18.57 2.42 -3.01
C ILE A 8 18.81 1.65 -1.70
N ARG A 9 18.61 0.33 -1.70
CA ARG A 9 18.85 -0.55 -0.55
C ARG A 9 20.27 -0.41 0.03
N ASP A 10 21.27 -0.10 -0.79
CA ASP A 10 22.66 0.03 -0.34
C ASP A 10 22.92 1.39 0.35
N TYR A 11 22.01 2.36 0.21
CA TYR A 11 22.14 3.72 0.77
C TYR A 11 21.22 3.98 1.97
N VAL A 12 20.36 3.03 2.33
CA VAL A 12 19.41 3.15 3.43
C VAL A 12 19.82 2.18 4.53
N ALA A 13 20.25 2.72 5.68
CA ALA A 13 20.54 1.89 6.85
C ALA A 13 19.29 1.09 7.26
N ASP A 14 19.50 -0.16 7.66
CA ASP A 14 18.42 -1.08 8.09
C ASP A 14 17.28 -1.29 7.08
N PHE A 15 17.53 -1.09 5.77
CA PHE A 15 16.51 -1.22 4.71
C PHE A 15 15.64 -2.48 4.85
N ASP A 16 16.26 -3.63 5.12
CA ASP A 16 15.55 -4.91 5.23
C ASP A 16 14.58 -4.94 6.41
N LYS A 17 15.00 -4.37 7.55
CA LYS A 17 14.15 -4.27 8.73
C LYS A 17 12.98 -3.32 8.49
N ILE A 18 13.23 -2.21 7.79
CA ILE A 18 12.19 -1.24 7.42
C ILE A 18 11.15 -1.91 6.51
N VAL A 19 11.58 -2.65 5.48
CA VAL A 19 10.68 -3.39 4.60
C VAL A 19 9.87 -4.44 5.39
N GLN A 20 10.50 -5.18 6.30
CA GLN A 20 9.81 -6.14 7.17
C GLN A 20 8.77 -5.48 8.07
N ASP A 21 9.09 -4.33 8.68
CA ASP A 21 8.14 -3.57 9.52
C ASP A 21 6.96 -3.05 8.70
N ILE A 22 7.21 -2.57 7.47
CA ILE A 22 6.17 -2.14 6.53
C ILE A 22 5.19 -3.29 6.24
N VAL A 23 5.71 -4.48 5.88
CA VAL A 23 4.88 -5.65 5.59
C VAL A 23 4.09 -6.08 6.83
N HIS A 24 4.74 -6.15 7.99
CA HIS A 24 4.08 -6.53 9.24
C HIS A 24 2.93 -5.58 9.63
N ARG A 25 3.15 -4.26 9.51
CA ARG A 25 2.08 -3.27 9.76
C ARG A 25 0.96 -3.36 8.73
N SER A 26 1.30 -3.64 7.48
CA SER A 26 0.31 -3.83 6.43
C SER A 26 -0.59 -5.02 6.72
N GLU A 27 -0.05 -6.15 7.16
CA GLU A 27 -0.83 -7.31 7.61
C GLU A 27 -1.77 -6.94 8.76
N ALA A 28 -1.28 -6.22 9.77
CA ALA A 28 -2.09 -5.77 10.91
C ALA A 28 -3.24 -4.86 10.46
N VAL A 29 -3.01 -3.94 9.52
CA VAL A 29 -4.05 -3.07 8.98
C VAL A 29 -5.12 -3.86 8.22
N ARG A 30 -4.73 -4.82 7.38
CA ARG A 30 -5.67 -5.67 6.66
C ARG A 30 -6.57 -6.48 7.61
N ALA A 31 -6.07 -6.83 8.79
CA ALA A 31 -6.83 -7.57 9.80
C ALA A 31 -7.78 -6.68 10.63
N THR A 32 -7.60 -5.35 10.63
CA THR A 32 -8.25 -4.45 11.61
C THR A 32 -9.11 -3.36 10.98
N ILE A 33 -8.77 -2.87 9.78
CA ILE A 33 -9.51 -1.79 9.13
C ILE A 33 -10.55 -2.38 8.15
N PRO A 34 -11.81 -1.93 8.18
CA PRO A 34 -12.82 -2.37 7.22
C PRO A 34 -12.37 -2.15 5.78
N MET A 35 -12.41 -3.21 4.97
CA MET A 35 -11.85 -3.21 3.62
C MET A 35 -12.77 -3.92 2.62
N ALA A 36 -12.76 -3.46 1.38
CA ALA A 36 -13.13 -4.26 0.20
C ALA A 36 -11.84 -4.55 -0.57
N ALA A 37 -11.44 -5.81 -0.60
CA ALA A 37 -10.18 -6.24 -1.19
C ALA A 37 -10.35 -6.70 -2.63
N ASP A 38 -9.26 -6.65 -3.39
CA ASP A 38 -9.08 -7.27 -4.70
C ASP A 38 -10.17 -6.85 -5.71
N VAL A 39 -10.56 -5.57 -5.66
CA VAL A 39 -11.53 -4.99 -6.59
C VAL A 39 -10.83 -4.78 -7.93
N ALA A 40 -11.21 -5.55 -8.94
CA ALA A 40 -10.63 -5.46 -10.28
C ALA A 40 -10.95 -4.12 -10.96
N TYR A 41 -9.95 -3.55 -11.63
CA TYR A 41 -10.11 -2.40 -12.53
C TYR A 41 -9.67 -2.70 -13.97
N GLY A 42 -8.97 -3.81 -14.18
CA GLY A 42 -8.46 -4.23 -15.48
C GLY A 42 -8.51 -5.75 -15.69
N PRO A 43 -8.14 -6.23 -16.89
CA PRO A 43 -8.13 -7.65 -17.23
C PRO A 43 -7.04 -8.49 -16.52
N ASP A 44 -5.93 -7.90 -16.08
CA ASP A 44 -4.85 -8.64 -15.41
C ASP A 44 -5.21 -8.94 -13.94
N GLN A 45 -4.70 -10.05 -13.41
CA GLN A 45 -4.97 -10.47 -12.02
C GLN A 45 -4.41 -9.48 -10.99
N THR A 46 -3.38 -8.72 -11.35
CA THR A 46 -2.77 -7.68 -10.52
C THR A 46 -3.39 -6.31 -10.74
N GLU A 47 -4.23 -6.11 -11.77
CA GLU A 47 -4.96 -4.85 -12.00
C GLU A 47 -6.16 -4.73 -11.05
N THR A 48 -5.84 -4.62 -9.76
CA THR A 48 -6.80 -4.58 -8.65
C THR A 48 -6.48 -3.49 -7.64
N ILE A 49 -7.48 -3.06 -6.89
CA ILE A 49 -7.35 -2.13 -5.77
C ILE A 49 -7.89 -2.73 -4.47
N ASP A 50 -7.33 -2.30 -3.35
CA ASP A 50 -7.93 -2.46 -2.03
C ASP A 50 -8.49 -1.13 -1.53
N LEU A 51 -9.76 -1.12 -1.14
CA LEU A 51 -10.47 0.04 -0.59
C LEU A 51 -10.58 -0.12 0.93
N PHE A 52 -9.93 0.76 1.69
CA PHE A 52 -10.04 0.83 3.15
C PHE A 52 -10.93 1.99 3.56
N PHE A 53 -11.84 1.74 4.49
CA PHE A 53 -12.89 2.69 4.86
C PHE A 53 -12.71 3.22 6.28
N PRO A 54 -12.93 4.53 6.50
CA PRO A 54 -12.99 5.08 7.85
C PRO A 54 -14.25 4.58 8.57
N THR A 55 -14.23 4.65 9.90
CA THR A 55 -15.41 4.37 10.72
C THR A 55 -16.47 5.44 10.55
N GLY A 56 -17.75 5.06 10.54
CA GLY A 56 -18.87 6.00 10.44
C GLY A 56 -19.44 6.15 9.03
N LYS A 57 -20.03 7.32 8.73
CA LYS A 57 -20.79 7.57 7.50
C LYS A 57 -19.88 7.56 6.27
N ARG A 58 -20.21 6.70 5.29
CA ARG A 58 -19.48 6.55 4.02
C ARG A 58 -20.13 7.32 2.88
N SER A 59 -20.22 8.65 2.98
CA SER A 59 -20.86 9.47 1.94
C SER A 59 -20.13 10.80 1.79
N GLY A 60 -19.76 11.15 0.55
CA GLY A 60 -19.03 12.38 0.24
C GLY A 60 -17.62 12.45 0.83
N LEU A 61 -16.98 11.29 1.07
CA LEU A 61 -15.65 11.23 1.66
C LEU A 61 -14.56 11.48 0.60
N PRO A 62 -13.47 12.18 0.96
CA PRO A 62 -12.31 12.28 0.09
C PRO A 62 -11.67 10.90 -0.14
N VAL A 63 -11.05 10.74 -1.30
CA VAL A 63 -10.37 9.51 -1.72
C VAL A 63 -8.88 9.81 -1.89
N HIS A 64 -8.03 9.01 -1.26
CA HIS A 64 -6.58 9.06 -1.43
C HIS A 64 -6.11 7.76 -2.07
N MET A 65 -5.46 7.87 -3.24
CA MET A 65 -4.90 6.73 -3.96
C MET A 65 -3.39 6.64 -3.73
N PHE A 66 -2.91 5.46 -3.36
CA PHE A 66 -1.50 5.13 -3.22
C PHE A 66 -1.12 4.06 -4.26
N ILE A 67 -0.05 4.34 -5.01
CA ILE A 67 0.53 3.44 -6.02
C ILE A 67 1.94 3.10 -5.53
N HIS A 68 2.22 1.81 -5.32
CA HIS A 68 3.50 1.39 -4.77
C HIS A 68 4.65 1.55 -5.79
N GLY A 69 5.89 1.55 -5.26
CA GLY A 69 7.10 1.50 -6.08
C GLY A 69 7.57 0.07 -6.32
N GLY A 70 8.88 -0.10 -6.52
CA GLY A 70 9.49 -1.43 -6.74
C GLY A 70 10.07 -1.63 -8.15
N TYR A 71 10.47 -0.54 -8.82
CA TYR A 71 11.08 -0.59 -10.15
C TYR A 71 10.24 -1.35 -11.20
N TRP A 72 8.90 -1.28 -11.08
CA TRP A 72 7.94 -2.00 -11.93
C TRP A 72 8.16 -3.51 -12.01
N ARG A 73 8.75 -4.11 -10.97
CA ARG A 73 9.12 -5.54 -10.97
C ARG A 73 8.98 -6.25 -9.63
N MET A 74 8.66 -5.51 -8.57
CA MET A 74 8.62 -6.02 -7.19
C MET A 74 7.54 -5.29 -6.40
N PHE A 75 7.16 -5.92 -5.28
CA PHE A 75 6.09 -5.55 -4.37
C PHE A 75 4.68 -5.72 -4.95
N SER A 76 3.70 -5.63 -4.05
CA SER A 76 2.27 -5.64 -4.33
C SER A 76 1.56 -4.58 -3.47
N LYS A 77 0.29 -4.30 -3.75
CA LYS A 77 -0.55 -3.45 -2.87
C LYS A 77 -0.63 -3.97 -1.43
N ARG A 78 -0.45 -5.28 -1.23
CA ARG A 78 -0.54 -5.91 0.10
C ARG A 78 0.60 -5.49 1.01
N ASP A 79 1.78 -5.22 0.45
CA ASP A 79 2.96 -4.82 1.21
C ASP A 79 2.81 -3.42 1.81
N TYR A 80 1.94 -2.58 1.23
CA TYR A 80 1.77 -1.17 1.58
C TYR A 80 0.39 -0.83 2.20
N SER A 81 -0.39 -1.83 2.62
CA SER A 81 -1.69 -1.59 3.27
C SER A 81 -1.59 -0.71 4.53
N TYR A 82 -0.43 -0.62 5.18
CA TYR A 82 -0.22 0.22 6.37
C TYR A 82 -0.58 1.70 6.16
N VAL A 83 -0.43 2.19 4.91
CA VAL A 83 -0.78 3.57 4.49
C VAL A 83 -2.24 3.90 4.80
N ALA A 84 -3.13 2.90 4.75
CA ALA A 84 -4.55 3.11 5.01
C ALA A 84 -4.84 3.59 6.44
N THR A 85 -3.96 3.32 7.42
CA THR A 85 -4.13 3.77 8.81
C THR A 85 -4.32 5.28 8.89
N THR A 86 -3.35 6.03 8.37
CA THR A 86 -3.36 7.50 8.47
C THR A 86 -4.53 8.10 7.69
N ILE A 87 -4.80 7.56 6.49
CA ILE A 87 -5.85 8.07 5.61
C ILE A 87 -7.24 7.86 6.20
N THR A 88 -7.51 6.67 6.72
CA THR A 88 -8.82 6.36 7.35
C THR A 88 -9.00 7.07 8.68
N GLN A 89 -7.94 7.29 9.47
CA GLN A 89 -8.00 8.13 10.67
C GLN A 89 -8.29 9.60 10.35
N ALA A 90 -7.86 10.09 9.19
CA ALA A 90 -8.20 11.42 8.68
C ALA A 90 -9.62 11.50 8.07
N GLY A 91 -10.40 10.41 8.11
CA GLY A 91 -11.78 10.38 7.57
C GLY A 91 -11.88 10.20 6.07
N ALA A 92 -10.80 9.81 5.39
CA ALA A 92 -10.76 9.56 3.95
C ALA A 92 -10.83 8.06 3.63
N ILE A 93 -11.23 7.73 2.40
CA ILE A 93 -11.11 6.38 1.84
C ILE A 93 -9.67 6.22 1.33
N ALA A 94 -8.98 5.18 1.78
CA ALA A 94 -7.67 4.82 1.24
C ALA A 94 -7.83 3.78 0.14
N VAL A 95 -7.21 4.04 -1.01
CA VAL A 95 -7.16 3.12 -2.14
C VAL A 95 -5.71 2.71 -2.35
N ILE A 96 -5.40 1.43 -2.19
CA ILE A 96 -4.06 0.90 -2.43
C ILE A 96 -4.09 0.11 -3.73
N VAL A 97 -3.30 0.56 -4.70
CA VAL A 97 -3.34 0.07 -6.09
C VAL A 97 -2.21 -0.92 -6.32
N ASP A 98 -2.53 -2.02 -6.99
CA ASP A 98 -1.57 -2.94 -7.59
C ASP A 98 -1.63 -2.81 -9.12
N TYR A 99 -0.62 -3.28 -9.83
CA TYR A 99 -0.51 -3.11 -11.28
C TYR A 99 0.36 -4.18 -11.95
N ALA A 100 0.09 -4.42 -13.23
CA ALA A 100 0.87 -5.29 -14.11
C ALA A 100 2.15 -4.62 -14.65
#